data_AF-A0A963TRJ6-F1
#
_entry.id   AF-A0A963TRJ6-F1
#
_cell.length_a   1.000
_cell.length_b   1.000
_cell.length_c   1.000
_cell.angle_alpha   90.00
_cell.angle_beta   90.00
_cell.angle_gamma   90.00
#
_symmetry.space_group_name_H-M   'P 1'
#
loop_
_entity.id
_entity.type
_entity.pdbx_description
1 polymer ?
#
loop_
_entity_poly.entity_id
_entity_poly.type
_entity_poly.pdbx_seq_one_letter_code
_entity_poly.pdbx_strand_id
1 'polypeptide(L)'
;MSRSSAQPFLLRTALIALVAGLALGAGLTLWLRPPPPPIIITEPAPPPPPPPPPITKPAATYRPVDTASLPGWNADTLSDVRAALTLSCEKIGGDAVVGPEPIARPANAWRAACAEIAAAGDGPDALRAAIDRAFQPFAVSVDGDDRGTFTGYYEASLNGALTRSERYT
;
A
#
# COMPACT_ATOMS: atom_id res chain seq x y z
N MET A 1 99.27 8.89 71.29
CA MET A 1 97.98 9.43 71.75
C MET A 1 97.63 10.65 70.92
N SER A 2 96.71 10.53 69.96
CA SER A 2 95.79 11.59 69.49
C SER A 2 94.83 10.98 68.45
N ARG A 3 93.59 11.46 68.43
CA ARG A 3 92.39 10.91 67.82
C ARG A 3 92.04 11.56 66.47
N SER A 4 91.08 10.92 65.78
CA SER A 4 90.01 11.54 64.96
C SER A 4 90.41 12.07 63.57
N SER A 5 89.54 12.17 62.55
CA SER A 5 88.08 12.17 62.46
C SER A 5 87.64 11.87 61.02
N ALA A 6 86.42 11.35 60.84
CA ALA A 6 85.80 11.00 59.57
C ALA A 6 85.05 12.19 58.89
N GLN A 7 84.86 12.04 57.56
CA GLN A 7 83.86 12.68 56.66
C GLN A 7 84.08 14.18 56.28
N PRO A 8 83.73 14.65 55.04
CA PRO A 8 82.58 14.23 54.22
C PRO A 8 82.81 14.10 52.70
N PHE A 9 82.40 12.95 52.13
CA PHE A 9 82.46 12.63 50.69
C PHE A 9 81.11 12.85 49.95
N LEU A 10 80.17 13.62 50.51
CA LEU A 10 78.76 13.63 50.07
C LEU A 10 78.16 15.01 49.79
N LEU A 11 78.94 16.00 49.32
CA LEU A 11 78.39 17.34 49.05
C LEU A 11 78.64 17.93 47.65
N ARG A 12 79.22 17.19 46.70
CA ARG A 12 79.54 17.75 45.37
C ARG A 12 78.73 17.22 44.18
N THR A 13 77.94 16.16 44.32
CA THR A 13 77.13 15.62 43.20
C THR A 13 75.67 16.07 43.18
N ALA A 14 75.20 16.81 44.19
CA ALA A 14 73.78 17.17 44.32
C ALA A 14 73.31 18.37 43.46
N LEU A 15 74.21 19.10 42.78
CA LEU A 15 73.81 20.34 42.08
C LEU A 15 73.59 20.21 40.56
N ILE A 16 73.92 19.08 39.93
CA ILE A 16 73.73 18.89 38.48
C ILE A 16 72.34 18.30 38.16
N ALA A 17 71.63 17.74 39.15
CA ALA A 17 70.34 17.07 38.91
C ALA A 17 69.11 18.00 38.90
N LEU A 18 69.23 19.32 39.10
CA LEU A 18 68.06 20.19 39.29
C LEU A 18 67.66 21.07 38.08
N VAL A 19 68.40 21.07 36.96
CA VAL A 19 68.05 21.93 35.80
C VAL A 19 67.43 21.16 34.61
N ALA A 20 67.58 19.83 34.52
CA ALA A 20 67.02 19.06 33.41
C ALA A 20 65.59 18.51 33.65
N GLY A 21 64.99 18.77 34.82
CA GLY A 21 63.70 18.16 35.21
C GLY A 21 62.43 18.94 34.81
N LEU A 22 62.54 20.18 34.35
CA LEU A 22 61.38 21.07 34.15
C LEU A 22 61.07 21.46 32.69
N ALA A 23 61.82 20.97 31.71
CA ALA A 23 61.58 21.29 30.29
C ALA A 23 60.92 20.18 29.46
N LEU A 24 60.73 18.97 30.01
CA LEU A 24 60.13 17.83 29.29
C LEU A 24 58.70 17.48 29.71
N GLY A 25 58.19 18.01 30.84
CA GLY A 25 56.87 17.68 31.37
C GLY A 25 55.68 18.43 30.74
N ALA A 26 55.91 19.61 30.16
CA ALA A 26 54.85 20.44 29.56
C ALA A 26 54.68 20.22 28.05
N GLY A 27 55.70 19.70 27.36
CA GLY A 27 55.62 19.38 25.94
C GLY A 27 54.83 18.10 25.69
N LEU A 28 55.02 17.06 26.50
CA LEU A 28 54.39 15.76 26.27
C LEU A 28 52.88 15.77 26.56
N THR A 29 52.42 16.58 27.53
CA THR A 29 50.99 16.66 27.87
C THR A 29 50.14 17.36 26.80
N LEU A 30 50.74 18.21 25.96
CA LEU A 30 50.04 18.86 24.86
C LEU A 30 49.91 17.96 23.62
N TRP A 31 50.85 17.04 23.39
CA TRP A 31 50.83 16.11 22.25
C TRP A 31 49.91 14.90 22.45
N LEU A 32 49.58 14.54 23.69
CA LEU A 32 48.62 13.46 23.99
C LEU A 32 47.16 13.90 24.00
N ARG A 33 46.84 15.17 23.70
CA ARG A 33 45.44 15.59 23.59
C ARG A 33 44.88 15.06 22.26
N PRO A 34 43.91 14.13 22.28
CA PRO A 34 43.25 13.73 21.05
C PRO A 34 42.63 14.98 20.39
N PRO A 35 42.65 15.08 19.05
CA PRO A 35 41.97 16.18 18.38
C PRO A 35 40.50 16.21 18.83
N PRO A 36 39.89 17.39 19.03
CA PRO A 36 38.47 17.44 19.32
C PRO A 36 37.72 16.69 18.23
N PRO A 37 36.71 15.88 18.57
CA PRO A 37 35.90 15.23 17.56
C PRO A 37 35.35 16.30 16.60
N PRO A 38 35.25 16.02 15.29
CA PRO A 38 34.65 16.96 14.36
C PRO A 38 33.25 17.30 14.88
N ILE A 39 32.95 18.60 15.00
CA ILE A 39 31.60 19.06 15.25
C ILE A 39 30.82 18.72 13.99
N ILE A 40 30.13 17.57 14.01
CA ILE A 40 29.11 17.27 13.02
C ILE A 40 27.99 18.27 13.32
N ILE A 41 27.93 19.35 12.54
CA ILE A 41 26.71 20.15 12.46
C ILE A 41 25.71 19.22 11.79
N THR A 42 24.93 18.50 12.60
CA THR A 42 23.77 17.78 12.11
C THR A 42 22.82 18.86 11.63
N GLU A 43 22.82 19.12 10.32
CA GLU A 43 21.79 19.93 9.71
C GLU A 43 20.44 19.33 10.14
N PRO A 44 19.52 20.12 10.74
CA PRO A 44 18.24 19.60 11.15
C PRO A 44 17.56 19.00 9.92
N ALA A 45 17.12 17.75 10.05
CA ALA A 45 16.45 17.06 8.96
C ALA A 45 15.32 17.95 8.40
N PRO A 46 15.18 18.07 7.07
CA PRO A 46 14.12 18.86 6.48
C PRO A 46 12.76 18.37 7.01
N PRO A 47 11.80 19.27 7.24
CA PRO A 47 10.49 18.88 7.74
C PRO A 47 9.87 17.85 6.78
N PRO A 48 9.14 16.86 7.30
CA PRO A 48 8.47 15.87 6.46
C PRO A 48 7.53 16.60 5.47
N PRO A 49 7.44 16.13 4.21
CA PRO A 49 6.54 16.73 3.25
C PRO A 49 5.10 16.67 3.77
N PRO A 50 4.26 17.67 3.43
CA PRO A 50 2.85 17.62 3.80
C PRO A 50 2.21 16.33 3.28
N PRO A 51 1.26 15.75 4.03
CA PRO A 51 0.54 14.57 3.56
C PRO A 51 -0.11 14.89 2.20
N PRO A 52 -0.14 13.92 1.27
CA PRO A 52 -0.81 14.13 0.00
C PRO A 52 -2.27 14.51 0.25
N PRO A 53 -2.87 15.36 -0.60
CA PRO A 53 -4.28 15.71 -0.48
C PRO A 53 -5.11 14.41 -0.49
N PRO A 54 -6.18 14.33 0.33
CA PRO A 54 -7.04 13.16 0.33
C PRO A 54 -7.56 12.94 -1.10
N ILE A 55 -7.37 11.73 -1.63
CA ILE A 55 -7.97 11.35 -2.91
C ILE A 55 -9.48 11.30 -2.71
N THR A 56 -10.17 12.36 -3.08
CA THR A 56 -11.63 12.36 -3.15
C THR A 56 -12.02 11.61 -4.42
N LYS A 57 -12.61 10.41 -4.28
CA LYS A 57 -13.18 9.72 -5.43
C LYS A 57 -14.33 10.58 -5.97
N PRO A 58 -14.35 10.92 -7.26
CA PRO A 58 -15.46 11.67 -7.82
C PRO A 58 -16.75 10.88 -7.63
N ALA A 59 -17.81 11.58 -7.24
CA ALA A 59 -19.06 10.96 -6.83
C ALA A 59 -19.86 10.58 -8.08
N ALA A 60 -20.14 9.28 -8.23
CA ALA A 60 -21.06 8.81 -9.25
C ALA A 60 -22.50 9.20 -8.89
N THR A 61 -23.27 9.61 -9.89
CA THR A 61 -24.72 9.80 -9.78
C THR A 61 -25.42 8.69 -10.55
N TYR A 62 -26.59 8.27 -10.05
CA TYR A 62 -27.36 7.17 -10.59
C TYR A 62 -28.78 7.66 -10.84
N ARG A 63 -29.19 7.69 -12.10
CA ARG A 63 -30.54 8.13 -12.52
C ARG A 63 -31.31 6.93 -13.07
N PRO A 64 -32.49 6.58 -12.54
CA PRO A 64 -33.29 5.49 -13.11
C PRO A 64 -33.68 5.82 -14.56
N VAL A 65 -33.66 4.83 -15.44
CA VAL A 65 -34.06 4.95 -16.85
C VAL A 65 -34.94 3.77 -17.24
N ASP A 66 -35.67 3.88 -18.34
CA ASP A 66 -36.43 2.75 -18.87
C ASP A 66 -35.52 1.81 -19.66
N THR A 67 -35.81 0.51 -19.63
CA THR A 67 -35.06 -0.49 -20.40
C THR A 67 -35.15 -0.21 -21.91
N ALA A 68 -36.28 0.35 -22.37
CA ALA A 68 -36.47 0.81 -23.74
C ALA A 68 -35.51 1.93 -24.19
N SER A 69 -34.90 2.65 -23.25
CA SER A 69 -33.91 3.70 -23.53
C SER A 69 -32.48 3.15 -23.73
N LEU A 70 -32.25 1.87 -23.42
CA LEU A 70 -30.93 1.24 -23.52
C LEU A 70 -30.65 0.85 -24.98
N PRO A 71 -29.62 1.45 -25.62
CA PRO A 71 -29.26 1.09 -26.98
C PRO A 71 -28.89 -0.40 -27.09
N GLY A 72 -29.48 -1.11 -28.05
CA GLY A 72 -29.19 -2.52 -28.31
C GLY A 72 -29.91 -3.54 -27.42
N TRP A 73 -30.64 -3.11 -26.38
CA TRP A 73 -31.31 -4.02 -25.43
C TRP A 73 -32.24 -5.05 -26.09
N ASN A 74 -33.06 -4.60 -27.04
CA ASN A 74 -33.99 -5.46 -27.77
C ASN A 74 -33.31 -6.35 -28.82
N ALA A 75 -32.06 -6.05 -29.20
CA ALA A 75 -31.33 -6.80 -30.23
C ALA A 75 -30.35 -7.84 -29.64
N ASP A 76 -30.06 -7.77 -28.34
CA ASP A 76 -29.17 -8.72 -27.66
C ASP A 76 -29.73 -10.16 -27.69
N THR A 77 -28.87 -11.16 -27.84
CA THR A 77 -29.26 -12.58 -27.84
C THR A 77 -29.33 -13.17 -26.44
N LEU A 78 -28.75 -12.48 -25.44
CA LEU A 78 -28.70 -12.89 -24.03
C LEU A 78 -28.16 -14.31 -23.80
N SER A 79 -27.34 -14.84 -24.71
CA SER A 79 -26.94 -16.26 -24.77
C SER A 79 -26.31 -16.78 -23.47
N ASP A 80 -25.47 -15.97 -22.83
CA ASP A 80 -24.72 -16.37 -21.63
C ASP A 80 -25.22 -15.68 -20.35
N VAL A 81 -26.22 -14.79 -20.49
CA VAL A 81 -26.70 -13.94 -19.40
C VAL A 81 -27.36 -14.78 -18.31
N ARG A 82 -28.18 -15.77 -18.69
CA ARG A 82 -28.85 -16.65 -17.71
C ARG A 82 -27.84 -17.40 -16.87
N ALA A 83 -26.85 -18.03 -17.50
CA ALA A 83 -25.84 -18.81 -16.80
C ALA A 83 -25.05 -17.93 -15.80
N ALA A 84 -24.64 -16.72 -16.23
CA ALA A 84 -23.94 -15.78 -15.36
C ALA A 84 -24.80 -15.30 -14.17
N LEU A 85 -26.09 -14.99 -14.40
CA LEU A 85 -27.01 -14.58 -13.34
C LEU A 85 -27.29 -15.72 -12.36
N THR A 86 -27.44 -16.96 -12.83
CA THR A 86 -27.61 -18.13 -11.96
C THR A 86 -26.41 -18.32 -11.05
N LEU A 87 -25.18 -18.29 -11.59
CA LEU A 87 -23.96 -18.38 -10.79
C LEU A 87 -23.85 -17.25 -9.76
N SER A 88 -24.29 -16.04 -10.12
CA SER A 88 -24.33 -14.90 -9.19
C SER A 88 -25.35 -15.14 -8.07
N CYS A 89 -26.54 -15.62 -8.40
CA CYS A 89 -27.60 -15.93 -7.44
C CYS A 89 -27.24 -17.04 -6.45
N GLU A 90 -26.40 -18.00 -6.84
CA GLU A 90 -25.86 -19.02 -5.91
C GLU A 90 -24.90 -18.44 -4.86
N LYS A 91 -24.28 -17.29 -5.15
CA LYS A 91 -23.31 -16.63 -4.26
C LYS A 91 -23.91 -15.49 -3.45
N ILE A 92 -24.88 -14.77 -4.00
CA ILE A 92 -25.53 -13.64 -3.34
C ILE A 92 -26.48 -14.17 -2.26
N GLY A 93 -26.12 -13.94 -1.00
CA GLY A 93 -26.92 -14.33 0.16
C GLY A 93 -26.47 -13.64 1.44
N GLY A 94 -27.23 -13.84 2.52
CA GLY A 94 -27.00 -13.19 3.81
C GLY A 94 -27.44 -11.72 3.81
N ASP A 95 -26.90 -10.96 4.77
CA ASP A 95 -27.32 -9.57 5.05
C ASP A 95 -26.26 -8.53 4.67
N ALA A 96 -25.18 -8.94 4.02
CA ALA A 96 -24.15 -8.03 3.55
C ALA A 96 -24.72 -7.04 2.53
N VAL A 97 -24.31 -5.77 2.62
CA VAL A 97 -24.70 -4.75 1.64
C VAL A 97 -23.87 -4.92 0.37
N VAL A 98 -24.55 -4.99 -0.77
CA VAL A 98 -23.97 -5.16 -2.10
C VAL A 98 -24.15 -3.87 -2.89
N GLY A 99 -23.05 -3.36 -3.46
CA GLY A 99 -23.04 -2.19 -4.34
C GLY A 99 -22.77 -0.86 -3.62
N PRO A 100 -22.56 0.23 -4.39
CA PRO A 100 -22.32 1.57 -3.86
C PRO A 100 -23.64 2.30 -3.52
N GLU A 101 -23.60 3.20 -2.54
CA GLU A 101 -24.71 4.15 -2.31
C GLU A 101 -24.94 5.05 -3.56
N PRO A 102 -26.19 5.44 -3.86
CA PRO A 102 -27.45 5.14 -3.16
C PRO A 102 -28.15 3.85 -3.67
N ILE A 103 -27.53 3.12 -4.59
CA ILE A 103 -28.11 1.91 -5.22
C ILE A 103 -27.78 0.62 -4.45
N ALA A 104 -27.05 0.73 -3.34
CA ALA A 104 -26.67 -0.39 -2.50
C ALA A 104 -27.90 -1.10 -1.93
N ARG A 105 -27.86 -2.43 -1.88
CA ARG A 105 -28.96 -3.25 -1.35
C ARG A 105 -28.40 -4.39 -0.49
N PRO A 106 -29.10 -4.80 0.57
CA PRO A 106 -28.72 -6.03 1.28
C PRO A 106 -28.80 -7.21 0.32
N ALA A 107 -27.88 -8.17 0.45
CA ALA A 107 -27.80 -9.34 -0.42
C ALA A 107 -29.13 -10.12 -0.46
N ASN A 108 -29.85 -10.17 0.66
CA ASN A 108 -31.17 -10.80 0.74
C ASN A 108 -32.25 -10.15 -0.15
N ALA A 109 -32.09 -8.90 -0.59
CA ALA A 109 -33.03 -8.22 -1.49
C ALA A 109 -32.98 -8.78 -2.92
N TRP A 110 -31.86 -9.41 -3.29
CA TRP A 110 -31.65 -9.99 -4.63
C TRP A 110 -32.42 -11.30 -4.82
N ARG A 111 -32.94 -11.92 -3.75
CA ARG A 111 -33.68 -13.19 -3.82
C ARG A 111 -34.89 -13.11 -4.75
N ALA A 112 -35.60 -11.98 -4.78
CA ALA A 112 -36.75 -11.78 -5.65
C ALA A 112 -36.33 -11.78 -7.13
N ALA A 113 -35.28 -11.04 -7.47
CA ALA A 113 -34.71 -11.05 -8.81
C ALA A 113 -34.22 -12.45 -9.22
N CYS A 114 -33.53 -13.15 -8.32
CA CYS A 114 -33.09 -14.52 -8.57
C CYS A 114 -34.24 -15.49 -8.85
N ALA A 115 -35.37 -15.34 -8.14
CA ALA A 115 -36.56 -16.15 -8.39
C ALA A 115 -37.18 -15.85 -9.78
N GLU A 116 -37.27 -14.58 -10.18
CA GLU A 116 -37.75 -14.18 -11.52
C GLU A 116 -36.88 -14.78 -12.64
N ILE A 117 -35.55 -14.73 -12.49
CA ILE A 117 -34.63 -15.29 -13.48
C ILE A 117 -34.73 -16.82 -13.53
N ALA A 118 -34.87 -17.49 -12.37
CA ALA A 118 -35.04 -18.94 -12.32
C ALA A 118 -36.37 -19.40 -12.94
N ALA A 119 -37.42 -18.60 -12.82
CA ALA A 119 -38.75 -18.89 -13.39
C ALA A 119 -38.89 -18.49 -14.87
N ALA A 120 -37.92 -17.76 -15.44
CA ALA A 120 -38.01 -17.31 -16.82
C ALA A 120 -37.97 -18.49 -17.80
N GLY A 121 -38.93 -18.54 -18.72
CA GLY A 121 -38.99 -19.54 -19.79
C GLY A 121 -37.79 -19.46 -20.75
N ASP A 122 -37.73 -20.40 -21.69
CA ASP A 122 -36.59 -20.51 -22.62
C ASP A 122 -36.56 -19.38 -23.67
N GLY A 123 -35.36 -19.09 -24.16
CA GLY A 123 -35.12 -18.10 -25.21
C GLY A 123 -34.90 -16.66 -24.70
N PRO A 124 -34.39 -15.78 -25.58
CA PRO A 124 -34.01 -14.41 -25.22
C PRO A 124 -35.19 -13.56 -24.76
N ASP A 125 -36.36 -13.68 -25.39
CA ASP A 125 -37.50 -12.81 -25.07
C ASP A 125 -38.08 -13.08 -23.68
N ALA A 126 -38.18 -14.35 -23.29
CA ALA A 126 -38.63 -14.74 -21.97
C ALA A 126 -37.64 -14.29 -20.88
N LEU A 127 -36.33 -14.42 -21.13
CA LEU A 127 -35.29 -13.94 -20.23
C LEU A 127 -35.29 -12.41 -20.14
N ARG A 128 -35.41 -11.70 -21.27
CA ARG A 128 -35.50 -10.24 -21.31
C ARG A 128 -36.66 -9.73 -20.47
N ALA A 129 -37.85 -10.30 -20.65
CA ALA A 129 -39.02 -9.93 -19.87
C ALA A 129 -38.83 -10.19 -18.37
N ALA A 130 -38.09 -11.23 -17.98
CA ALA A 130 -37.76 -11.47 -16.57
C ALA A 130 -36.76 -10.44 -16.02
N ILE A 131 -35.74 -10.08 -16.80
CA ILE A 131 -34.78 -9.02 -16.43
C ILE A 131 -35.50 -7.67 -16.28
N ASP A 132 -36.39 -7.32 -17.21
CA ASP A 132 -37.18 -6.08 -17.17
C ASP A 132 -38.08 -5.99 -15.93
N ARG A 133 -38.60 -7.12 -15.41
CA ARG A 133 -39.37 -7.15 -14.15
C ARG A 133 -38.49 -7.14 -12.91
N ALA A 134 -37.32 -7.78 -12.98
CA ALA A 134 -36.45 -7.99 -11.84
C ALA A 134 -35.54 -6.80 -11.54
N PHE A 135 -35.22 -5.98 -12.54
CA PHE A 135 -34.19 -4.95 -12.41
C PHE A 135 -34.65 -3.58 -12.94
N GLN A 136 -34.25 -2.53 -12.22
CA GLN A 136 -34.35 -1.14 -12.65
C GLN A 136 -32.97 -0.70 -13.18
N PRO A 137 -32.81 -0.38 -14.48
CA PRO A 137 -31.54 0.15 -14.96
C PRO A 137 -31.35 1.59 -14.49
N PHE A 138 -30.09 1.95 -14.25
CA PHE A 138 -29.67 3.31 -13.88
C PHE A 138 -28.62 3.80 -14.87
N ALA A 139 -28.84 5.00 -15.43
CA ALA A 139 -27.79 5.75 -16.10
C ALA A 139 -26.79 6.27 -15.06
N VAL A 140 -25.51 6.00 -15.28
CA VAL A 140 -24.41 6.38 -14.38
C VAL A 140 -23.65 7.54 -15.00
N SER A 141 -23.38 8.59 -14.22
CA SER A 141 -22.51 9.68 -14.63
C SER A 141 -21.59 10.12 -13.50
N VAL A 142 -20.42 10.66 -13.84
CA VAL A 142 -19.43 11.16 -12.89
C VAL A 142 -19.16 12.62 -13.24
N ASP A 143 -19.36 13.53 -12.28
CA ASP A 143 -19.22 14.98 -12.47
C ASP A 143 -20.03 15.54 -13.68
N GLY A 144 -21.15 14.89 -14.00
CA GLY A 144 -22.03 15.23 -15.12
C GLY A 144 -21.63 14.64 -16.48
N ASP A 145 -20.55 13.87 -16.58
CA ASP A 145 -20.16 13.12 -17.78
C ASP A 145 -20.64 11.66 -17.68
N ASP A 146 -21.40 11.21 -18.68
CA ASP A 146 -21.92 9.84 -18.79
C ASP A 146 -21.04 8.94 -19.67
N ARG A 147 -19.91 9.47 -20.18
CA ARG A 147 -18.95 8.69 -20.97
C ARG A 147 -17.90 8.04 -20.08
N GLY A 148 -17.85 6.71 -20.17
CA GLY A 148 -16.80 5.89 -19.55
C GLY A 148 -15.80 5.35 -20.57
N THR A 149 -14.68 4.84 -20.08
CA THR A 149 -13.73 4.05 -20.89
C THR A 149 -13.95 2.58 -20.62
N PHE A 150 -14.27 1.81 -21.68
CA PHE A 150 -14.29 0.35 -21.61
C PHE A 150 -12.88 -0.20 -21.87
N THR A 151 -12.41 -1.06 -20.98
CA THR A 151 -11.16 -1.82 -21.14
C THR A 151 -11.46 -3.31 -21.10
N GLY A 152 -10.54 -4.13 -21.62
CA GLY A 152 -10.66 -5.58 -21.61
C GLY A 152 -9.64 -6.21 -20.67
N TYR A 153 -10.06 -7.27 -19.98
CA TYR A 153 -9.16 -8.18 -19.27
C TYR A 153 -9.43 -9.60 -19.76
N TYR A 154 -8.44 -10.48 -19.60
CA TYR A 154 -8.57 -11.90 -19.87
C TYR A 154 -7.80 -12.68 -18.82
N GLU A 155 -8.16 -13.94 -18.64
CA GLU A 155 -7.39 -14.87 -17.81
C GLU A 155 -6.33 -15.54 -18.68
N ALA A 156 -5.05 -15.27 -18.40
CA ALA A 156 -3.96 -15.90 -19.12
C ALA A 156 -3.82 -17.36 -18.69
N SER A 157 -3.79 -18.26 -19.67
CA SER A 157 -3.49 -19.67 -19.43
C SER A 157 -2.00 -19.95 -19.66
N LEU A 158 -1.38 -20.65 -18.72
CA LEU A 158 0.03 -21.04 -18.77
C LEU A 158 0.13 -22.56 -18.65
N ASN A 159 0.96 -23.17 -19.48
CA ASN A 159 1.35 -24.56 -19.29
C ASN A 159 2.46 -24.61 -18.23
N GLY A 160 2.22 -25.34 -17.13
CA GLY A 160 3.17 -25.47 -16.03
C GLY A 160 3.19 -26.88 -15.45
N ALA A 161 4.13 -27.11 -14.53
CA ALA A 161 4.22 -28.34 -13.75
C ALA A 161 4.48 -28.02 -12.28
N LEU A 162 3.93 -28.84 -11.37
CA LEU A 162 4.15 -28.71 -9.93
C LEU A 162 5.58 -29.09 -9.51
N THR A 163 6.31 -29.83 -10.35
CA THR A 163 7.71 -30.23 -10.13
C THR A 163 8.57 -29.72 -11.28
N ARG A 164 9.74 -29.19 -10.93
CA ARG A 164 10.73 -28.66 -11.89
C ARG A 164 11.19 -29.75 -12.86
N SER A 165 11.27 -29.41 -14.14
CA SER A 165 11.81 -30.27 -15.19
C SER A 165 12.51 -29.42 -16.25
N GLU A 166 13.21 -30.04 -17.21
CA GLU A 166 13.85 -29.30 -18.31
C GLU A 166 12.85 -28.48 -19.15
N ARG A 167 11.59 -28.91 -19.24
CA ARG A 167 10.53 -28.22 -19.98
C ARG A 167 9.85 -27.12 -19.15
N TYR A 168 9.82 -27.26 -17.83
CA TYR A 168 9.16 -26.34 -16.90
C TYR A 168 10.17 -25.98 -15.78
N THR A 169 10.99 -24.96 -16.06
CA THR A 169 12.23 -24.64 -15.32
C THR A 169 12.11 -23.49 -14.34
#